data_AF-A0A955NFL2-F1
#
_entry.id   AF-A0A955NFL2-F1
#
_cell.length_a   1.000
_cell.length_b   1.000
_cell.length_c   1.000
_cell.angle_alpha   90.00
_cell.angle_beta   90.00
_cell.angle_gamma   90.00
#
_symmetry.space_group_name_H-M   'P 1'
#
loop_
_entity.id
_entity.type
_entity.pdbx_description
1 polymer ?
#
loop_
_entity_poly.entity_id
_entity_poly.type
_entity_poly.pdbx_seq_one_letter_code
_entity_poly.pdbx_strand_id
1 'polypeptide(L)'
;MKWKKLGNLYAPEPLHPKLVSHAANPLPIHLEGDLFRVFYSGRDDKKRSSVGYVDVDIAKGKTVYVHQEPVFEHGADGSFYSHGVSIGNCYEAD
;
A
#
# COMPACT_ATOMS: atom_id res chain seq x y z
N MET A 1 14.07 -22.39 -7.17
CA MET A 1 13.07 -22.13 -6.11
C MET A 1 11.70 -22.60 -6.59
N LYS A 2 10.95 -23.32 -5.76
CA LYS A 2 9.52 -23.58 -6.01
C LYS A 2 8.73 -22.68 -5.07
N TRP A 3 8.01 -21.72 -5.61
CA TRP A 3 7.14 -20.85 -4.82
C TRP A 3 5.93 -21.63 -4.30
N LYS A 4 5.63 -21.44 -3.02
CA LYS A 4 4.38 -21.92 -2.40
C LYS A 4 3.49 -20.72 -2.13
N LYS A 5 2.29 -20.72 -2.71
CA LYS A 5 1.27 -19.69 -2.43
C LYS A 5 0.73 -19.90 -1.02
N LEU A 6 0.92 -18.90 -0.13
CA LEU A 6 0.50 -19.00 1.28
C LEU A 6 -0.90 -18.40 1.54
N GLY A 7 -1.42 -17.57 0.63
CA GLY A 7 -2.75 -16.98 0.76
C GLY A 7 -2.75 -15.49 0.47
N ASN A 8 -3.88 -14.85 0.78
CA ASN A 8 -4.03 -13.40 0.70
C ASN A 8 -3.78 -12.77 2.07
N LEU A 9 -2.91 -11.77 2.15
CA LEU A 9 -2.62 -11.05 3.39
C LEU A 9 -3.64 -9.93 3.64
N TYR A 10 -4.03 -9.24 2.56
CA TYR A 10 -4.89 -8.08 2.62
C TYR A 10 -5.72 -7.96 1.34
N ALA A 11 -7.04 -7.86 1.50
CA ALA A 11 -7.96 -7.37 0.48
C ALA A 11 -8.54 -6.07 1.01
N PRO A 12 -8.43 -4.95 0.26
CA PRO A 12 -9.01 -3.70 0.71
C PRO A 12 -10.54 -3.76 0.64
N GLU A 13 -11.17 -3.31 1.71
CA GLU A 13 -12.53 -2.80 1.67
C GLU A 13 -12.48 -1.29 1.35
N PRO A 14 -13.57 -0.64 0.88
CA PRO A 14 -13.58 0.80 0.68
C PRO A 14 -13.40 1.56 2.01
N LEU A 15 -12.15 1.86 2.37
CA LEU A 15 -11.79 2.54 3.62
C LEU A 15 -11.79 4.06 3.46
N HIS A 16 -11.45 4.55 2.27
CA HIS A 16 -11.34 5.97 1.96
C HIS A 16 -11.65 6.20 0.47
N PRO A 17 -12.22 7.36 0.08
CA PRO A 17 -12.49 7.70 -1.33
C PRO A 17 -11.26 7.66 -2.25
N LYS A 18 -10.05 7.71 -1.69
CA LYS A 18 -8.78 7.60 -2.44
C LYS A 18 -8.21 6.18 -2.54
N LEU A 19 -8.79 5.22 -1.83
CA LEU A 19 -8.31 3.85 -1.68
C LEU A 19 -9.45 2.83 -1.94
N VAL A 20 -10.22 3.03 -3.00
CA VAL A 20 -11.52 2.34 -3.20
C VAL A 20 -11.39 0.96 -3.84
N SER A 21 -10.49 0.80 -4.81
CA SER A 21 -10.58 -0.35 -5.74
C SER A 21 -9.78 -1.59 -5.35
N HIS A 22 -8.49 -1.44 -5.07
CA HIS A 22 -7.56 -2.56 -4.87
C HIS A 22 -6.29 -2.11 -4.14
N ALA A 23 -5.47 -3.08 -3.76
CA ALA A 23 -4.13 -2.87 -3.23
C ALA A 23 -3.13 -3.48 -4.23
N ALA A 24 -2.34 -2.64 -4.91
CA ALA A 24 -1.32 -3.06 -5.86
C ALA A 24 0.06 -2.53 -5.49
N ASN A 25 1.09 -3.08 -6.15
CA ASN A 25 2.47 -2.64 -6.05
C ASN A 25 2.95 -2.58 -4.59
N PRO A 26 2.92 -3.71 -3.86
CA PRO A 26 3.28 -3.73 -2.45
C PRO A 26 4.76 -3.39 -2.28
N LEU A 27 5.06 -2.48 -1.34
CA LEU A 27 6.41 -2.19 -0.88
C LEU A 27 6.52 -2.46 0.63
N PRO A 28 7.19 -3.54 1.05
CA PRO A 28 7.41 -3.83 2.46
C PRO A 28 8.58 -3.01 3.02
N ILE A 29 8.38 -2.43 4.19
CA ILE A 29 9.39 -1.84 5.07
C ILE A 29 9.40 -2.63 6.37
N HIS A 30 10.58 -3.07 6.79
CA HIS A 30 10.76 -3.75 8.07
C HIS A 30 10.59 -2.74 9.20
N LEU A 31 9.74 -3.04 10.19
CA LEU A 31 9.59 -2.21 11.38
C LEU A 31 10.40 -2.78 12.54
N GLU A 32 10.09 -4.01 12.94
CA GLU A 32 10.77 -4.75 13.99
C GLU A 32 10.37 -6.23 13.93
N GLY A 33 11.24 -7.15 14.39
CA GLY A 33 10.91 -8.58 14.45
C GLY A 33 10.32 -9.12 13.12
N ASP A 34 9.11 -9.69 13.20
CA ASP A 34 8.32 -10.17 12.04
C ASP A 34 7.27 -9.16 11.56
N LEU A 35 7.32 -7.92 12.02
CA LEU A 35 6.37 -6.86 11.66
C LEU A 35 6.90 -6.04 10.49
N PHE A 36 6.10 -6.00 9.42
CA PHE A 36 6.38 -5.23 8.22
C PHE A 36 5.25 -4.26 7.92
N ARG A 37 5.59 -3.01 7.64
CA ARG A 37 4.67 -2.08 6.99
C ARG A 37 4.69 -2.33 5.49
N VAL A 38 3.57 -2.71 4.91
CA VAL A 38 3.43 -2.90 3.47
C VAL A 38 2.63 -1.73 2.91
N PHE A 39 3.31 -0.82 2.24
CA PHE A 39 2.66 0.22 1.46
C PHE A 39 2.05 -0.38 0.20
N TYR A 40 0.95 0.19 -0.27
CA TYR A 40 0.28 -0.23 -1.50
C TYR A 40 -0.32 0.97 -2.23
N SER A 41 -0.49 0.83 -3.54
CA SER A 41 -1.25 1.77 -4.37
C SER A 41 -2.71 1.35 -4.42
N GLY A 42 -3.60 2.23 -3.97
CA GLY A 42 -5.04 2.18 -4.21
C GLY A 42 -5.45 3.21 -5.26
N ARG A 43 -6.73 3.23 -5.66
CA ARG A 43 -7.27 4.25 -6.57
C ARG A 43 -8.61 4.77 -6.12
N ASP A 44 -8.87 6.03 -6.46
CA ASP A 44 -10.19 6.65 -6.37
C ASP A 44 -11.12 6.22 -7.53
N ASP A 45 -12.35 6.73 -7.48
CA ASP A 45 -13.39 6.55 -8.51
C ASP A 45 -12.99 7.10 -9.89
N LYS A 46 -12.10 8.10 -9.92
CA LYS A 46 -11.50 8.69 -11.12
C LYS A 46 -10.25 7.97 -11.61
N LYS A 47 -9.93 6.80 -11.03
CA LYS A 47 -8.77 5.95 -11.38
C LYS A 47 -7.40 6.60 -11.09
N ARG A 48 -7.35 7.64 -10.27
CA ARG A 48 -6.11 8.27 -9.81
C ARG A 48 -5.60 7.50 -8.60
N SER A 49 -4.33 7.13 -8.62
CA SER A 49 -3.74 6.35 -7.54
C SER A 49 -3.30 7.19 -6.36
N SER A 50 -3.43 6.62 -5.16
CA SER A 50 -2.93 7.15 -3.89
C SER A 50 -2.32 6.00 -3.08
N VAL A 51 -1.54 6.31 -2.07
CA VAL A 51 -0.80 5.33 -1.27
C VAL A 51 -1.49 5.10 0.06
N GLY A 52 -1.78 3.84 0.38
CA GLY A 52 -2.12 3.39 1.73
C GLY A 52 -1.07 2.44 2.29
N TYR A 53 -1.26 1.96 3.52
CA TYR A 53 -0.43 0.88 4.07
C TYR A 53 -1.22 -0.01 5.02
N VAL A 54 -0.70 -1.23 5.18
CA VAL A 54 -1.08 -2.17 6.24
C VAL A 54 0.17 -2.61 6.97
N ASP A 55 0.05 -2.95 8.25
CA ASP A 55 1.13 -3.63 8.97
C ASP A 55 0.80 -5.12 9.07
N VAL A 56 1.76 -5.97 8.74
CA VAL A 56 1.63 -7.41 8.58
C VAL A 56 2.64 -8.11 9.47
N ASP A 57 2.14 -9.05 10.28
CA ASP A 57 2.98 -10.07 10.92
C ASP A 57 3.23 -11.18 9.88
N ILE A 58 4.43 -11.22 9.32
CA ILE A 58 4.78 -12.15 8.24
C ILE A 58 4.86 -13.60 8.73
N ALA A 59 5.31 -13.83 9.97
CA ALA A 59 5.41 -15.16 10.55
C ALA A 59 4.02 -15.80 10.74
N LYS A 60 3.03 -15.00 11.13
CA LYS A 60 1.62 -15.43 11.24
C LYS A 60 0.85 -15.33 9.92
N GLY A 61 1.39 -14.67 8.91
CA GLY A 61 0.72 -14.42 7.63
C GLY A 61 -0.58 -13.61 7.80
N LYS A 62 -0.56 -12.61 8.69
CA LYS A 62 -1.77 -11.86 9.08
C LYS A 62 -1.55 -10.35 9.06
N THR A 63 -2.49 -9.62 8.49
CA THR A 63 -2.58 -8.16 8.65
C THR A 63 -3.02 -7.86 10.08
N VAL A 64 -2.18 -7.12 10.82
CA VAL A 64 -2.41 -6.76 12.22
C VAL A 64 -2.90 -5.33 12.38
N TYR A 65 -2.65 -4.46 11.40
CA TYR A 65 -3.15 -3.09 11.37
C TYR A 65 -3.44 -2.65 9.93
N VAL A 66 -4.49 -1.85 9.77
CA VAL A 66 -4.87 -1.25 8.49
C VAL A 66 -5.00 0.25 8.71
N HIS A 67 -4.21 1.03 7.98
CA HIS A 67 -4.34 2.48 8.01
C HIS A 67 -5.51 2.91 7.14
N GLN A 68 -6.39 3.76 7.68
CA GLN A 68 -7.66 4.08 7.02
C GLN A 68 -7.54 5.19 5.98
N GLU A 69 -6.55 6.07 6.10
CA GLU A 69 -6.34 7.22 5.22
C GLU A 69 -5.14 6.99 4.28
N PRO A 70 -5.10 7.65 3.10
CA PRO A 70 -3.92 7.63 2.27
C PRO A 70 -2.78 8.40 2.95
N VAL A 71 -1.59 7.80 3.02
CA VAL A 71 -0.38 8.49 3.49
C VAL A 71 0.19 9.45 2.44
N PHE A 72 -0.19 9.26 1.18
CA PHE A 72 0.20 10.13 0.09
C PHE A 72 -0.85 10.11 -1.01
N GLU A 73 -1.34 11.28 -1.40
CA GLU A 73 -2.34 11.44 -2.45
C GLU A 73 -1.74 11.99 -3.74
N HIS A 74 -2.44 11.77 -4.84
CA HIS A 74 -2.19 12.52 -6.07
C HIS A 74 -2.34 14.02 -5.84
N GLY A 75 -1.66 14.82 -6.67
CA GLY A 75 -1.62 16.27 -6.52
C GLY A 75 -2.92 16.96 -6.93
N ALA A 76 -2.96 18.27 -6.69
CA ALA A 76 -4.03 19.15 -7.18
C ALA A 76 -4.10 19.14 -8.72
N ASP A 77 -5.27 19.46 -9.28
CA ASP A 77 -5.48 19.50 -10.72
C ASP A 77 -4.47 20.43 -11.42
N GLY A 78 -3.93 19.98 -12.56
CA GLY A 78 -2.88 20.69 -13.30
C GLY A 78 -1.46 20.51 -12.77
N SER A 79 -1.27 19.91 -11.58
CA SER A 79 0.07 19.53 -11.10
C SER A 79 0.62 18.32 -11.86
N PHE A 80 1.94 18.17 -11.85
CA PHE A 80 2.65 17.07 -12.50
C PHE A 80 2.13 15.68 -12.10
N TYR A 81 1.74 15.52 -10.82
CA TYR A 81 1.29 14.25 -10.24
C TYR A 81 -0.22 14.24 -9.95
N SER A 82 -0.99 15.06 -10.66
CA SER A 82 -2.47 15.19 -10.52
C SER A 82 -3.26 13.93 -10.88
N HIS A 83 -2.67 13.03 -11.68
CA HIS A 83 -3.36 11.86 -12.24
C HIS A 83 -3.05 10.54 -11.51
N GLY A 84 -2.29 10.62 -10.42
CA GLY A 84 -1.94 9.44 -9.63
C GLY A 84 -0.48 9.43 -9.24
N VAL A 85 -0.23 8.72 -8.15
CA VAL A 85 1.11 8.46 -7.61
C VAL A 85 1.26 6.96 -7.37
N SER A 86 2.46 6.42 -7.55
CA SER A 86 2.76 5.01 -7.27
C SER A 86 4.11 4.93 -6.59
N ILE A 87 4.22 4.02 -5.63
CA ILE A 87 5.48 3.74 -4.96
C ILE A 87 6.34 2.87 -5.86
N GLY A 88 7.58 3.32 -6.09
CA GLY A 88 8.59 2.57 -6.84
C GLY A 88 9.48 1.73 -5.93
N ASN A 89 10.16 2.38 -4.98
CA ASN A 89 11.12 1.74 -4.08
C ASN A 89 11.26 2.53 -2.76
N CYS A 90 11.94 1.91 -1.80
CA CYS A 90 12.54 2.61 -0.65
C CYS A 90 14.04 2.40 -0.71
N TYR A 91 14.80 3.39 -0.28
CA TYR A 91 16.24 3.31 -0.13
C TYR A 91 16.64 4.14 1.08
N GLU A 92 17.77 3.78 1.68
CA GLU A 92 18.47 4.57 2.67
C GLU A 92 19.79 5.04 2.05
N ALA A 93 20.20 6.26 2.39
CA ALA A 93 21.47 6.83 1.95
C ALA A 93 22.16 7.44 3.17
N ASP A 94 23.47 7.23 3.24
CA ASP A 94 24.35 7.75 4.29
C ASP A 94 24.63 9.26 4.13
#